data_AF-H1W2G7-F1
#
_entry.id   AF-H1W2G7-F1
#
_cell.length_a   1.000
_cell.length_b   1.000
_cell.length_c   1.000
_cell.angle_alpha   90.00
_cell.angle_beta   90.00
_cell.angle_gamma   90.00
#
_symmetry.space_group_name_H-M   'P 1'
#
loop_
_entity.id
_entity.type
_entity.pdbx_description
1 polymer ?
#
loop_
_entity_poly.entity_id
_entity_poly.type
_entity_poly.pdbx_seq_one_letter_code
_entity_poly.pdbx_strand_id
1 'polypeptide(L)'
;MPPNNMVVELMTDGHTDPSYFPFMTARQREVGTRPFTARKESTGFVFNRLWAAIKRETVSILAEGVSSPEEIDALFCELSKRGLGPCRMMDEVGLDTVAFIEDHYVKERGLSPENTVDFLQREYLAKGRLGHKSAKGGFYPHLPKIVAL
;
A
#
# COMPACT_ATOMS: atom_id res chain seq x y z
N MET A 1 13.79 -20.37 -5.70
CA MET A 1 13.50 -19.83 -4.35
C MET A 1 12.03 -19.45 -4.33
N PRO A 2 11.23 -19.90 -3.34
CA PRO A 2 9.84 -19.46 -3.23
C PRO A 2 9.78 -17.94 -2.96
N PRO A 3 8.69 -17.26 -3.34
CA PRO A 3 8.53 -15.83 -3.09
C PRO A 3 8.48 -15.54 -1.57
N ASN A 4 8.97 -14.37 -1.16
CA ASN A 4 8.94 -13.96 0.25
C ASN A 4 7.51 -13.80 0.78
N ASN A 5 6.57 -13.43 -0.10
CA ASN A 5 5.15 -13.35 0.21
C ASN A 5 4.41 -14.53 -0.46
N MET A 6 3.74 -15.33 0.36
CA MET A 6 2.97 -16.50 -0.09
C MET A 6 1.45 -16.22 -0.18
N VAL A 7 1.00 -15.00 0.09
CA VAL A 7 -0.42 -14.63 0.05
C VAL A 7 -0.94 -14.62 -1.38
N VAL A 8 -2.13 -15.18 -1.59
CA VAL A 8 -2.90 -15.04 -2.84
C VAL A 8 -4.35 -14.69 -2.50
N GLU A 9 -4.97 -13.80 -3.28
CA GLU A 9 -6.38 -13.43 -3.12
C GLU A 9 -7.21 -14.04 -4.26
N LEU A 10 -8.24 -14.81 -3.91
CA LEU A 10 -9.24 -15.35 -4.82
C LEU A 10 -10.46 -14.44 -4.79
N MET A 11 -10.93 -13.95 -5.94
CA MET A 11 -12.07 -13.04 -6.04
C MET A 11 -13.05 -13.53 -7.09
N THR A 12 -14.34 -13.37 -6.81
CA THR A 12 -15.41 -13.60 -7.78
C THR A 12 -15.75 -12.31 -8.51
N ASP A 13 -16.13 -12.44 -9.78
CA ASP A 13 -16.77 -11.41 -10.61
C ASP A 13 -18.31 -11.44 -10.52
N GLY A 14 -18.86 -12.22 -9.57
CA GLY A 14 -20.30 -12.46 -9.42
C GLY A 14 -20.86 -13.57 -10.31
N HIS A 15 -20.10 -14.05 -11.30
CA HIS A 15 -20.49 -15.12 -12.22
C HIS A 15 -19.64 -16.38 -12.04
N THR A 16 -18.51 -16.27 -11.34
CA THR A 16 -17.62 -17.39 -11.02
C THR A 16 -18.36 -18.45 -10.21
N ASP A 17 -18.35 -19.70 -10.70
CA ASP A 17 -18.99 -20.83 -10.01
C ASP A 17 -18.43 -20.98 -8.57
N PRO A 18 -19.30 -20.98 -7.54
CA PRO A 18 -18.89 -21.11 -6.15
C PRO A 18 -18.05 -22.36 -5.85
N SER A 19 -18.22 -23.44 -6.63
CA SER A 19 -17.46 -24.69 -6.48
C SER A 19 -15.97 -24.54 -6.78
N TYR A 20 -15.57 -23.54 -7.57
CA TYR A 20 -14.16 -23.28 -7.84
C TYR A 20 -13.41 -22.72 -6.63
N PHE A 21 -14.08 -22.06 -5.68
CA PHE A 21 -13.40 -21.49 -4.51
C PHE A 21 -12.77 -22.56 -3.61
N PRO A 22 -13.50 -23.62 -3.18
CA PRO A 22 -12.90 -24.75 -2.47
C PRO A 22 -11.77 -25.42 -3.28
N PHE A 23 -11.98 -25.65 -4.58
CA PHE A 23 -10.99 -26.27 -5.46
C PHE A 23 -9.69 -25.46 -5.52
N MET A 24 -9.78 -24.17 -5.87
CA MET A 24 -8.63 -23.27 -5.98
C MET A 24 -7.94 -23.07 -4.64
N THR A 25 -8.70 -22.98 -3.54
CA THR A 25 -8.13 -22.92 -2.19
C THR A 25 -7.27 -24.14 -1.88
N ALA A 26 -7.74 -25.34 -2.25
CA ALA A 26 -6.98 -26.57 -2.06
C ALA A 26 -5.71 -26.59 -2.95
N ARG A 27 -5.83 -26.26 -4.23
CA ARG A 27 -4.68 -26.21 -5.16
C ARG A 27 -3.61 -25.22 -4.72
N GLN A 28 -4.00 -24.03 -4.25
CA GLN A 28 -3.08 -23.01 -3.76
C GLN A 28 -2.31 -23.48 -2.51
N ARG A 29 -2.99 -24.17 -1.58
CA ARG A 29 -2.33 -24.77 -0.42
C ARG A 29 -1.33 -25.86 -0.79
N GLU A 30 -1.61 -26.68 -1.81
CA GLU A 30 -0.70 -27.72 -2.30
C GLU A 30 0.64 -27.14 -2.80
N VAL A 31 0.61 -25.96 -3.43
CA VAL A 31 1.81 -25.26 -3.91
C VAL A 31 2.46 -24.36 -2.84
N GLY A 32 1.98 -24.44 -1.59
CA GLY A 32 2.54 -23.73 -0.44
C GLY A 32 2.07 -22.27 -0.28
N THR A 33 1.14 -21.79 -1.11
CA THR A 33 0.59 -20.44 -0.97
C THR A 33 -0.52 -20.41 0.09
N ARG A 34 -0.89 -19.20 0.51
CA ARG A 34 -1.88 -18.91 1.54
C ARG A 34 -3.05 -18.15 0.89
N PRO A 35 -4.10 -18.86 0.44
CA PRO A 35 -5.25 -18.25 -0.21
C PRO A 35 -6.19 -17.55 0.77
N PHE A 36 -6.69 -16.38 0.36
CA PHE A 36 -7.73 -15.60 1.03
C PHE A 36 -8.82 -15.23 0.03
N THR A 37 -10.07 -15.11 0.47
CA THR A 37 -11.21 -14.94 -0.44
C THR A 37 -11.86 -13.58 -0.32
N ALA A 38 -11.88 -12.83 -1.42
CA ALA A 38 -12.80 -11.72 -1.64
C ALA A 38 -14.15 -12.28 -2.12
N ARG A 39 -15.16 -12.27 -1.24
CA ARG A 39 -16.47 -12.88 -1.49
C ARG A 39 -17.33 -12.18 -2.55
N LYS A 40 -16.90 -11.01 -2.99
CA LYS A 40 -17.49 -10.21 -4.06
C LYS A 40 -16.39 -9.42 -4.74
N GLU A 41 -16.68 -8.90 -5.92
CA GLU A 41 -15.80 -7.98 -6.61
C GLU A 41 -15.50 -6.76 -5.71
N SER A 42 -14.22 -6.41 -5.65
CA SER A 42 -13.72 -5.32 -4.82
C SER A 42 -12.49 -4.73 -5.48
N THR A 43 -12.55 -3.43 -5.80
CA THR A 43 -11.39 -2.67 -6.27
C THR A 43 -10.26 -2.79 -5.26
N GLY A 44 -9.10 -3.29 -5.72
CA GLY A 44 -7.96 -3.60 -4.86
C GLY A 44 -8.14 -4.84 -3.98
N PHE A 45 -9.02 -5.78 -4.34
CA PHE A 45 -9.25 -7.01 -3.59
C PHE A 45 -9.56 -6.73 -2.10
N VAL A 46 -9.01 -7.50 -1.16
CA VAL A 46 -9.15 -7.27 0.28
C VAL A 46 -7.98 -6.44 0.80
N PHE A 47 -6.74 -6.91 0.57
CA PHE A 47 -5.58 -6.27 1.19
C PHE A 47 -5.28 -4.90 0.60
N ASN A 48 -5.24 -4.74 -0.74
CA ASN A 48 -4.95 -3.43 -1.33
C ASN A 48 -6.03 -2.40 -1.01
N ARG A 49 -7.28 -2.83 -0.83
CA ARG A 49 -8.36 -1.96 -0.35
C ARG A 49 -8.15 -1.49 1.09
N LEU A 50 -7.75 -2.40 2.00
CA LEU A 50 -7.41 -2.04 3.38
C LEU A 50 -6.20 -1.10 3.41
N TRP A 51 -5.19 -1.43 2.62
CA TRP A 51 -3.97 -0.63 2.48
C TRP A 51 -4.24 0.75 1.86
N ALA A 52 -5.20 0.89 0.95
CA ALA A 52 -5.61 2.19 0.42
C ALA A 52 -6.19 3.08 1.53
N ALA A 53 -7.00 2.55 2.44
CA ALA A 53 -7.51 3.31 3.57
C ALA A 53 -6.40 3.76 4.52
N ILE A 54 -5.47 2.86 4.85
CA ILE A 54 -4.32 3.19 5.72
C ILE A 54 -3.48 4.30 5.09
N LYS A 55 -3.07 4.14 3.82
CA LYS A 55 -2.28 5.15 3.12
C LYS A 55 -2.98 6.50 3.06
N ARG A 56 -4.25 6.53 2.65
CA ARG A 56 -5.01 7.78 2.55
C ARG A 56 -4.99 8.52 3.87
N GLU A 57 -5.31 7.83 4.96
CA GLU A 57 -5.36 8.46 6.28
C GLU A 57 -3.98 8.90 6.75
N THR A 58 -2.93 8.10 6.50
CA THR A 58 -1.55 8.51 6.77
C THR A 58 -1.20 9.82 6.05
N VAL A 59 -1.55 9.95 4.78
CA VAL A 59 -1.27 11.17 4.00
C VAL A 59 -2.09 12.35 4.52
N SER A 60 -3.37 12.15 4.88
CA SER A 60 -4.20 13.21 5.46
C SER A 60 -3.63 13.75 6.78
N ILE A 61 -3.21 12.87 7.70
CA ILE A 61 -2.57 13.24 8.97
C ILE A 61 -1.32 14.11 8.72
N LEU A 62 -0.52 13.75 7.70
CA LEU A 62 0.66 14.52 7.30
C LEU A 62 0.28 15.87 6.67
N ALA A 63 -0.75 15.90 5.83
CA ALA A 63 -1.22 17.12 5.16
C ALA A 63 -1.77 18.15 6.17
N GLU A 64 -2.44 17.67 7.21
CA GLU A 64 -2.98 18.48 8.31
C GLU A 64 -1.90 18.88 9.33
N GLY A 65 -0.67 18.37 9.21
CA GLY A 65 0.44 18.68 10.10
C GLY A 65 0.27 18.10 11.51
N VAL A 66 -0.59 17.08 11.68
CA VAL A 66 -0.89 16.46 12.98
C VAL A 66 0.32 15.67 13.51
N SER A 67 1.13 15.10 12.63
CA SER A 67 2.30 14.31 13.01
C SER A 67 3.36 14.28 11.90
N SER A 68 4.50 13.62 12.15
CA SER A 68 5.58 13.41 11.17
C SER A 68 5.61 11.96 10.68
N PRO A 69 6.25 11.67 9.53
CA PRO A 69 6.40 10.30 9.05
C PRO A 69 7.06 9.36 10.06
N GLU A 70 8.07 9.85 10.78
CA GLU A 70 8.80 9.11 11.82
C GLU A 70 7.89 8.66 12.97
N GLU A 71 7.09 9.59 13.50
CA GLU A 71 6.18 9.32 14.62
C GLU A 71 5.03 8.39 14.20
N ILE A 72 4.45 8.60 13.00
CA ILE A 72 3.40 7.72 12.46
C ILE A 72 3.91 6.29 12.32
N ASP A 73 5.10 6.11 11.71
CA ASP A 73 5.67 4.78 11.52
C ASP A 73 6.04 4.12 12.85
N ALA A 74 6.63 4.87 13.79
CA ALA A 74 6.94 4.36 15.12
C ALA A 74 5.69 3.88 15.86
N LEU A 75 4.63 4.71 15.88
CA LEU A 75 3.35 4.38 16.51
C LEU A 75 2.69 3.17 15.84
N PHE A 76 2.68 3.12 14.50
CA PHE A 76 2.11 2.00 13.76
C PHE A 76 2.86 0.69 14.03
N CYS A 77 4.19 0.73 14.04
CA CYS A 77 5.03 -0.44 14.35
C CYS A 77 4.80 -0.94 15.78
N GLU A 78 4.76 -0.03 16.76
CA GLU A 78 4.57 -0.37 18.18
C GLU A 78 3.21 -1.04 18.43
N LEU A 79 2.15 -0.52 17.82
CA LEU A 79 0.78 -1.05 17.97
C LEU A 79 0.54 -2.32 17.16
N SER A 80 1.07 -2.40 15.94
CA SER A 80 0.86 -3.56 15.07
C SER A 80 1.82 -4.73 15.38
N LYS A 81 2.86 -4.48 16.18
CA LYS A 81 3.98 -5.41 16.42
C LYS A 81 4.62 -5.90 15.11
N ARG A 82 4.59 -5.04 14.08
CA ARG A 82 5.22 -5.26 12.76
C ARG A 82 6.37 -4.28 12.60
N GLY A 83 7.39 -4.69 11.84
CA GLY A 83 8.64 -3.93 11.73
C GLY A 83 8.68 -2.81 10.71
N LEU A 84 7.62 -2.60 9.91
CA LEU A 84 7.60 -1.60 8.85
C LEU A 84 6.32 -0.76 8.94
N GLY A 85 6.49 0.56 8.95
CA GLY A 85 5.39 1.53 9.05
C GLY A 85 4.90 1.98 7.68
N PRO A 86 3.72 2.63 7.62
CA PRO A 86 3.07 2.97 6.37
C PRO A 86 3.86 3.97 5.50
N CYS A 87 4.57 4.92 6.09
CA CYS A 87 5.37 5.91 5.37
C CYS A 87 6.55 5.24 4.67
N ARG A 88 7.31 4.37 5.37
CA ARG A 88 8.37 3.56 4.75
C ARG A 88 7.84 2.64 3.66
N MET A 89 6.71 1.97 3.87
CA MET A 89 6.08 1.16 2.81
C MET A 89 5.73 1.99 1.57
N MET A 90 5.22 3.20 1.75
CA MET A 90 4.93 4.11 0.64
C MET A 90 6.20 4.57 -0.10
N ASP A 91 7.29 4.82 0.63
CA ASP A 91 8.58 5.15 0.02
C ASP A 91 9.18 3.97 -0.75
N GLU A 92 8.98 2.72 -0.29
CA GLU A 92 9.37 1.50 -1.02
C GLU A 92 8.58 1.33 -2.32
N VAL A 93 7.26 1.56 -2.29
CA VAL A 93 6.37 1.49 -3.47
C VAL A 93 6.65 2.64 -4.45
N GLY A 94 6.99 3.81 -3.92
CA GLY A 94 7.17 5.07 -4.63
C GLY A 94 5.94 5.97 -4.56
N LEU A 95 6.17 7.24 -4.21
CA LEU A 95 5.09 8.19 -3.91
C LEU A 95 4.25 8.58 -5.13
N ASP A 96 4.83 8.53 -6.32
CA ASP A 96 4.12 8.68 -7.60
C ASP A 96 3.14 7.53 -7.87
N THR A 97 3.56 6.29 -7.60
CA THR A 97 2.67 5.13 -7.67
C THR A 97 1.55 5.25 -6.64
N VAL A 98 1.87 5.70 -5.42
CA VAL A 98 0.87 5.95 -4.37
C VAL A 98 -0.15 7.00 -4.81
N ALA A 99 0.30 8.14 -5.32
CA ALA A 99 -0.57 9.21 -5.81
C ALA A 99 -1.46 8.74 -6.97
N PHE A 100 -0.91 7.97 -7.92
CA PHE A 100 -1.67 7.40 -9.02
C PHE A 100 -2.80 6.46 -8.55
N ILE A 101 -2.50 5.57 -7.60
CA ILE A 101 -3.50 4.66 -7.02
C ILE A 101 -4.56 5.44 -6.23
N GLU A 102 -4.17 6.43 -5.45
CA GLU A 102 -5.12 7.22 -4.66
C GLU A 102 -6.02 8.09 -5.55
N ASP A 103 -5.50 8.67 -6.64
CA ASP A 103 -6.30 9.41 -7.63
C ASP A 103 -7.41 8.54 -8.25
N HIS A 104 -7.12 7.26 -8.51
CA HIS A 104 -8.15 6.31 -8.93
C HIS A 104 -9.25 6.14 -7.87
N TYR A 105 -8.88 5.95 -6.59
CA TYR A 105 -9.86 5.81 -5.51
C TYR A 105 -10.64 7.10 -5.24
N VAL A 106 -10.00 8.26 -5.37
CA VAL A 106 -10.65 9.58 -5.25
C VAL A 106 -11.78 9.71 -6.26
N LYS A 107 -11.50 9.39 -7.52
CA LYS A 107 -12.48 9.42 -8.62
C LYS A 107 -13.59 8.38 -8.44
N GLU A 108 -13.20 7.15 -8.12
CA GLU A 108 -14.15 6.03 -7.95
C GLU A 108 -15.14 6.28 -6.79
N ARG A 109 -14.68 6.93 -5.71
CA ARG A 109 -15.46 7.08 -4.46
C ARG A 109 -15.95 8.50 -4.19
N GLY A 110 -15.67 9.46 -5.07
CA GLY A 110 -16.03 10.87 -4.88
C GLY A 110 -15.40 11.51 -3.64
N LEU A 111 -14.15 11.17 -3.34
CA LEU A 111 -13.41 11.73 -2.20
C LEU A 111 -12.76 13.06 -2.58
N SER A 112 -12.25 13.81 -1.60
CA SER A 112 -11.44 15.00 -1.86
C SER A 112 -9.98 14.64 -2.13
N PRO A 113 -9.34 15.18 -3.19
CA PRO A 113 -7.91 14.99 -3.46
C PRO A 113 -7.00 15.89 -2.61
N GLU A 114 -7.54 16.93 -1.95
CA GLU A 114 -6.79 18.04 -1.36
C GLU A 114 -5.72 17.59 -0.36
N ASN A 115 -6.11 16.80 0.64
CA ASN A 115 -5.23 16.30 1.69
C ASN A 115 -4.53 14.99 1.32
N THR A 116 -4.61 14.56 0.05
CA THR A 116 -4.08 13.28 -0.40
C THR A 116 -3.22 13.46 -1.65
N VAL A 117 -3.81 13.34 -2.84
CA VAL A 117 -3.14 13.44 -4.13
C VAL A 117 -2.48 14.81 -4.32
N ASP A 118 -3.21 15.90 -4.02
CA ASP A 118 -2.70 17.26 -4.24
C ASP A 118 -1.57 17.61 -3.28
N PHE A 119 -1.68 17.17 -2.02
CA PHE A 119 -0.63 17.28 -1.04
C PHE A 119 0.64 16.53 -1.48
N LEU A 120 0.52 15.24 -1.88
CA LEU A 120 1.65 14.47 -2.38
C LEU A 120 2.29 15.14 -3.60
N GLN A 121 1.46 15.61 -4.54
CA GLN A 121 1.90 16.28 -5.75
C GLN A 121 2.75 17.51 -5.43
N ARG A 122 2.21 18.41 -4.60
CA ARG A 122 2.85 19.69 -4.25
C ARG A 122 4.09 19.50 -3.38
N GLU A 123 4.00 18.66 -2.35
CA GLU A 123 5.06 18.58 -1.34
C GLU A 123 6.19 17.61 -1.68
N TYR A 124 5.94 16.63 -2.56
CA TYR A 124 6.89 15.56 -2.84
C TYR A 124 7.17 15.39 -4.34
N LEU A 125 6.16 15.05 -5.15
CA LEU A 125 6.37 14.66 -6.56
C LEU A 125 6.93 15.81 -7.40
N ALA A 126 6.36 17.02 -7.29
CA ALA A 126 6.84 18.20 -8.01
C ALA A 126 8.28 18.58 -7.65
N LYS A 127 8.75 18.17 -6.46
CA LYS A 127 10.12 18.39 -5.97
C LYS A 127 11.07 17.23 -6.35
N GLY A 128 10.54 16.18 -7.00
CA GLY A 128 11.26 14.97 -7.37
C GLY A 128 11.53 14.02 -6.21
N ARG A 129 10.78 14.12 -5.10
CA ARG A 129 10.85 13.19 -3.96
C ARG A 129 9.86 12.05 -4.21
N LEU A 130 10.36 10.90 -4.64
CA LEU A 130 9.55 9.77 -5.10
C LEU A 130 9.71 8.52 -4.23
N GLY A 131 10.30 8.63 -3.04
CA GLY A 131 10.64 7.49 -2.19
C GLY A 131 12.02 6.92 -2.51
N HIS A 132 12.22 5.62 -2.24
CA HIS A 132 13.51 4.94 -2.35
C HIS A 132 14.13 4.98 -3.75
N LYS A 133 13.30 5.03 -4.79
CA LYS A 133 13.76 5.12 -6.19
C LYS A 133 14.31 6.49 -6.57
N SER A 134 14.11 7.52 -5.74
CA SER A 134 14.66 8.86 -5.95
C SER A 134 15.85 9.11 -5.05
N ALA A 135 16.91 9.70 -5.60
CA ALA A 135 18.04 10.21 -4.83
C ALA A 135 17.65 11.34 -3.85
N LYS A 136 16.49 11.97 -4.05
CA LYS A 136 15.93 12.98 -3.15
C LYS A 136 15.07 12.37 -2.03
N GLY A 137 14.92 11.04 -1.99
CA GLY A 137 14.08 10.34 -1.03
C GLY A 137 12.59 10.52 -1.28
N GLY A 138 11.79 10.29 -0.24
CA GLY A 138 10.34 10.48 -0.21
C GLY A 138 9.93 11.13 1.10
N PHE A 139 9.08 10.48 1.88
CA PHE A 139 8.84 10.87 3.27
C PHE A 139 10.14 10.89 4.07
N TYR A 140 10.97 9.86 3.88
CA TYR A 140 12.29 9.78 4.46
C TYR A 140 13.38 10.27 3.49
N PRO A 141 14.53 10.75 4.02
CA PRO A 141 15.72 10.98 3.21
C PRO A 141 16.16 9.70 2.47
N HIS A 142 16.82 9.87 1.32
CA HIS A 142 17.38 8.73 0.61
C HIS A 142 18.43 8.02 1.47
N LEU A 143 18.24 6.73 1.72
CA LEU A 143 19.26 5.90 2.36
C LEU A 143 20.31 5.53 1.31
N PRO A 144 21.58 5.96 1.45
CA PRO A 144 22.63 5.50 0.55
C PRO A 144 22.72 3.98 0.64
N LYS A 145 22.81 3.29 -0.51
CA LYS A 145 23.06 1.85 -0.53
C LYS A 145 24.38 1.60 0.20
N ILE A 146 24.31 1.00 1.38
CA ILE A 146 25.50 0.45 2.02
C ILE A 146 25.91 -0.73 1.14
N VAL A 147 26.94 -0.52 0.31
CA VAL A 147 27.62 -1.61 -0.36
C VAL A 147 28.39 -2.34 0.74
N ALA A 148 27.84 -3.45 1.22
CA ALA A 148 28.60 -4.36 2.06
C ALA A 148 29.78 -4.87 1.22
N LEU A 149 31.00 -4.53 1.64
CA LEU A 149 32.26 -5.08 1.12
C LEU A 149 32.43 -6.53 1.60
#